data_AF-A0A9W7PTP8-F1
#
_entry.id   AF-A0A9W7PTP8-F1
#
_cell.length_a   1.000
_cell.length_b   1.000
_cell.length_c   1.000
_cell.angle_alpha   90.00
_cell.angle_beta   90.00
_cell.angle_gamma   90.00
#
_symmetry.space_group_name_H-M   'P 1'
#
loop_
_entity.id
_entity.type
_entity.pdbx_description
1 polymer ?
#
loop_
_entity_poly.entity_id
_entity_poly.type
_entity_poly.pdbx_seq_one_letter_code
_entity_poly.pdbx_strand_id
1 'polypeptide(L)'
;MEYNGFPVVRGRGMVKWNPFASIPEQYEEIHRMFEEQYKVPKPFLTQDTMERIERALMQSFHEEEEIHTSYYRDGMVQDMYINVLHIEPMTKTIYCTDAFGLNTKFKFDELVNIN
;
A
#
# COMPACT_ATOMS: atom_id res chain seq x y z
N MET A 1 -39.13 9.31 -54.79
CA MET A 1 -38.88 8.42 -53.65
C MET A 1 -37.86 7.41 -54.11
N GLU A 2 -36.60 7.50 -53.69
CA GLU A 2 -35.63 6.45 -53.93
C GLU A 2 -34.98 6.11 -52.61
N TYR A 3 -35.41 4.96 -52.09
CA TYR A 3 -35.01 4.40 -50.81
C TYR A 3 -33.76 3.57 -51.06
N ASN A 4 -32.58 4.12 -50.76
CA ASN A 4 -31.31 3.39 -50.86
C ASN A 4 -31.28 2.29 -49.78
N GLY A 5 -31.65 1.08 -50.18
CA GLY A 5 -31.85 -0.10 -49.33
C GLY A 5 -30.57 -0.77 -48.81
N PHE A 6 -29.66 -0.02 -48.19
CA PHE A 6 -28.53 -0.62 -47.47
C PHE A 6 -28.70 -0.41 -45.96
N PRO A 7 -28.76 -1.48 -45.14
CA PRO A 7 -28.80 -1.32 -43.70
C PRO A 7 -27.46 -0.75 -43.22
N VAL A 8 -27.50 0.43 -42.61
CA VAL A 8 -26.33 1.00 -41.92
C VAL A 8 -26.00 0.08 -40.75
N VAL A 9 -24.92 -0.68 -40.87
CA VAL A 9 -24.40 -1.50 -39.76
C VAL A 9 -23.84 -0.54 -38.72
N ARG A 10 -24.65 -0.19 -37.71
CA ARG A 10 -24.14 0.45 -36.50
C ARG A 10 -23.23 -0.57 -35.82
N GLY A 11 -21.91 -0.36 -35.91
CA GLY A 11 -20.95 -1.14 -35.15
C GLY A 11 -21.39 -1.17 -33.69
N ARG A 12 -21.27 -2.33 -33.03
CA ARG A 12 -21.48 -2.40 -31.58
C ARG A 12 -20.50 -1.41 -30.96
N GLY A 13 -21.02 -0.37 -30.30
CA GLY A 13 -20.20 0.58 -29.57
C GLY A 13 -19.25 -0.16 -28.64
N MET A 14 -18.10 0.45 -28.35
CA MET A 14 -16.99 -0.10 -27.56
C MET A 14 -17.47 -1.05 -26.45
N VAL A 15 -17.36 -2.35 -26.72
CA VAL A 15 -17.62 -3.38 -25.72
C VAL A 15 -16.40 -3.36 -24.81
N LYS A 16 -16.56 -2.81 -23.60
CA LYS A 16 -15.51 -2.88 -22.57
C LYS A 16 -15.25 -4.36 -22.29
N TRP A 17 -14.12 -4.85 -22.80
CA TRP A 17 -13.63 -6.20 -22.54
C TRP A 17 -13.26 -6.31 -21.06
N ASN A 18 -14.21 -6.75 -20.24
CA ASN A 18 -13.90 -7.31 -18.93
C ASN A 18 -14.76 -8.56 -18.72
N PRO A 19 -14.47 -9.67 -19.43
CA PRO A 19 -15.34 -10.85 -19.49
C PRO A 19 -15.59 -11.50 -18.12
N PHE A 20 -14.75 -11.23 -17.13
CA PHE A 20 -14.81 -11.82 -15.79
C PHE A 20 -15.45 -10.93 -14.72
N ALA A 21 -15.81 -9.68 -15.03
CA ALA A 21 -16.46 -8.79 -14.06
C ALA A 21 -17.95 -9.14 -13.81
N SER A 22 -18.52 -10.02 -14.62
CA SER A 22 -19.94 -10.42 -14.57
C SER A 22 -20.23 -11.57 -13.60
N ILE A 23 -19.19 -12.21 -13.05
CA ILE A 23 -19.28 -13.31 -12.08
C ILE A 23 -18.49 -12.88 -10.84
N PRO A 24 -19.15 -12.32 -9.83
CA PRO A 24 -18.49 -11.73 -8.66
C PRO A 24 -17.53 -12.70 -7.98
N GLU A 25 -17.89 -13.98 -7.82
CA GLU A 25 -17.02 -14.96 -7.16
C GLU A 25 -15.72 -15.22 -7.94
N GLN A 26 -15.79 -15.33 -9.27
CA GLN A 26 -14.60 -15.57 -10.10
C GLN A 26 -13.69 -14.33 -10.17
N TYR A 27 -14.28 -13.15 -10.17
CA TYR A 27 -13.53 -11.89 -10.12
C TYR A 27 -12.76 -11.75 -8.81
N GLU A 28 -13.41 -12.06 -7.68
CA GLU A 28 -12.78 -12.06 -6.36
C GLU A 28 -11.67 -13.10 -6.23
N GLU A 29 -11.87 -14.32 -6.73
CA GLU A 29 -10.83 -15.36 -6.72
C GLU A 29 -9.62 -14.95 -7.54
N ILE A 30 -9.81 -14.44 -8.76
CA ILE A 30 -8.71 -14.00 -9.61
C ILE A 30 -7.93 -12.87 -8.92
N HIS A 31 -8.62 -11.91 -8.30
CA HIS A 31 -7.95 -10.84 -7.55
C HIS A 31 -7.18 -11.36 -6.35
N ARG A 32 -7.76 -12.26 -5.55
CA ARG A 32 -7.03 -12.92 -4.45
C ARG A 32 -5.76 -13.60 -4.95
N MET A 33 -5.85 -14.35 -6.04
CA MET A 33 -4.69 -15.03 -6.64
C MET A 33 -3.62 -14.04 -7.10
N PHE A 34 -4.02 -12.90 -7.68
CA PHE A 34 -3.09 -11.84 -8.03
C PHE A 34 -2.43 -11.22 -6.79
N GLU A 35 -3.19 -10.86 -5.76
CA GLU A 35 -2.65 -10.30 -4.52
C GLU A 35 -1.69 -11.26 -3.81
N GLU A 36 -2.01 -12.54 -3.76
CA GLU A 36 -1.16 -13.58 -3.16
C GLU A 36 0.19 -13.75 -3.88
N GLN A 37 0.24 -13.55 -5.20
CA GLN A 37 1.49 -13.63 -5.97
C GLN A 37 2.53 -12.58 -5.54
N TYR A 38 2.09 -11.45 -4.99
CA TYR A 38 2.97 -10.37 -4.56
C TYR A 38 3.31 -10.40 -3.07
N LYS A 39 2.77 -11.38 -2.32
CA LYS A 39 3.05 -11.49 -0.89
C LYS A 39 4.46 -12.04 -0.66
N VAL A 40 5.22 -11.33 0.17
CA VAL A 40 6.54 -11.72 0.66
C VAL A 40 6.45 -12.16 2.12
N PRO A 41 7.29 -13.11 2.56
CA PRO A 41 7.40 -13.41 3.98
C PRO A 41 7.90 -12.19 4.74
N LYS A 42 7.48 -12.05 6.01
CA LYS A 42 7.92 -10.96 6.87
C LYS A 42 9.47 -10.92 6.93
N PRO A 43 10.10 -9.77 6.64
CA PRO A 43 11.54 -9.63 6.74
C PRO A 43 12.05 -9.90 8.15
N PHE A 44 13.16 -10.62 8.26
CA PHE A 44 13.87 -10.77 9.53
C PHE A 44 14.80 -9.58 9.74
N LEU A 45 14.70 -8.92 10.90
CA LEU A 45 15.55 -7.79 11.26
C LEU A 45 16.60 -8.21 12.27
N THR A 46 17.84 -7.79 12.03
CA THR A 46 18.92 -7.96 13.01
C THR A 46 18.78 -6.92 14.12
N GLN A 47 19.40 -7.20 15.27
CA GLN A 47 19.40 -6.27 16.41
C GLN A 47 19.95 -4.89 16.03
N ASP A 48 21.06 -4.85 15.28
CA ASP A 48 21.65 -3.62 14.76
C ASP A 48 20.68 -2.82 13.88
N THR A 49 19.93 -3.50 13.01
CA THR A 49 18.93 -2.84 12.15
C THR A 49 17.78 -2.27 12.98
N MET A 50 17.30 -3.01 13.98
CA MET A 50 16.28 -2.52 14.90
C MET A 50 16.77 -1.28 15.67
N GLU A 51 17.98 -1.31 16.21
CA GLU A 51 18.57 -0.17 16.93
C GLU A 51 18.74 1.05 16.00
N ARG A 52 19.11 0.84 14.74
CA ARG A 52 19.19 1.94 13.75
C ARG A 52 17.82 2.57 13.50
N ILE A 53 16.77 1.76 13.39
CA ILE A 53 15.40 2.24 13.21
C ILE A 53 14.95 3.04 14.45
N GLU A 54 15.19 2.52 15.66
CA GLU A 54 14.85 3.25 16.90
C GLU A 54 15.53 4.62 16.96
N ARG A 55 16.83 4.67 16.66
CA ARG A 55 17.60 5.93 16.67
C ARG A 55 17.08 6.93 15.64
N ALA A 56 16.78 6.49 14.42
CA ALA A 56 16.26 7.35 13.38
C ALA A 56 14.88 7.91 13.72
N LEU A 57 14.00 7.11 14.32
CA LEU A 57 12.69 7.58 14.81
C LEU A 57 12.84 8.62 15.92
N MET A 58 13.75 8.40 16.88
CA MET A 58 14.01 9.35 17.95
C MET A 58 14.57 10.67 17.43
N GLN A 59 15.47 10.60 16.43
CA GLN A 59 16.03 11.79 15.79
C GLN A 59 14.94 12.56 15.04
N SER A 60 14.16 11.90 14.18
CA SER A 60 13.03 12.49 13.44
C SER A 60 12.02 13.14 14.38
N PHE A 61 11.70 12.48 15.51
CA PHE A 61 10.81 13.06 16.53
C PHE A 61 11.39 14.33 17.18
N HIS A 62 12.70 14.40 17.39
CA HIS A 62 13.34 15.57 18.02
C HIS A 62 13.53 16.73 17.04
N GLU A 63 13.88 16.41 15.79
CA GLU A 63 14.20 17.37 14.74
C GLU A 63 12.97 17.80 13.93
N GLU A 64 11.81 17.16 14.18
CA GLU A 64 10.56 17.32 13.42
C GLU A 64 10.74 17.06 11.91
N GLU A 65 11.69 16.18 11.56
CA GLU A 65 12.06 15.88 10.18
C GLU A 65 11.20 14.75 9.60
N GLU A 66 10.81 14.90 8.33
CA GLU A 66 10.15 13.85 7.56
C GLU A 66 11.16 12.75 7.20
N ILE A 67 10.81 11.49 7.46
CA ILE A 67 11.66 10.34 7.15
C ILE A 67 10.97 9.37 6.19
N HIS A 68 11.77 8.74 5.34
CA HIS A 68 11.30 7.69 4.44
C HIS A 68 11.42 6.32 5.13
N THR A 69 10.29 5.71 5.45
CA THR A 69 10.24 4.43 6.16
C THR A 69 9.62 3.32 5.31
N SER A 70 10.13 2.10 5.45
CA SER A 70 9.53 0.89 4.90
C SER A 70 8.87 0.10 6.03
N TYR A 71 7.64 -0.36 5.84
CA TYR A 71 6.89 -1.17 6.80
C TYR A 71 6.25 -2.40 6.15
N TYR A 72 6.06 -3.46 6.92
CA TYR A 72 5.46 -4.72 6.51
C TYR A 72 4.03 -4.85 7.02
N ARG A 73 3.06 -4.98 6.09
CA ARG A 73 1.65 -5.22 6.40
C ARG A 73 1.01 -6.08 5.31
N ASP A 74 0.15 -7.02 5.70
CA ASP A 74 -0.62 -7.88 4.79
C ASP A 74 0.20 -8.67 3.76
N GLY A 75 1.44 -9.03 4.13
CA GLY A 75 2.35 -9.76 3.23
C GLY A 75 3.12 -8.85 2.28
N MET A 76 3.05 -7.53 2.42
CA MET A 76 3.74 -6.59 1.55
C MET A 76 4.65 -5.68 2.36
N VAL A 77 5.80 -5.36 1.80
CA VAL A 77 6.64 -4.25 2.28
C VAL A 77 6.25 -3.03 1.47
N GLN A 78 5.89 -1.94 2.16
CA GLN A 78 5.50 -0.68 1.54
C GLN A 78 6.35 0.44 2.12
N ASP A 79 6.62 1.42 1.28
CA ASP A 79 7.36 2.61 1.65
C ASP A 79 6.43 3.79 1.87
N MET A 80 6.74 4.63 2.85
CA MET A 80 5.96 5.82 3.19
C MET A 80 6.85 6.89 3.82
N TYR A 81 6.57 8.14 3.48
CA TYR A 81 7.13 9.29 4.17
C TYR A 81 6.29 9.61 5.39
N ILE A 82 6.94 9.80 6.54
CA ILE A 82 6.28 10.07 7.81
C ILE A 82 6.94 11.20 8.58
N ASN A 83 6.13 11.94 9.33
CA ASN A 83 6.60 12.80 10.42
C ASN A 83 6.17 12.19 11.76
N VAL A 84 7.14 11.90 12.62
CA VAL A 84 6.87 11.30 13.93
C VAL A 84 6.28 12.33 14.88
N LEU A 85 5.06 12.09 15.37
CA LEU A 85 4.37 12.97 16.31
C LEU A 85 4.56 12.54 17.76
N HIS A 86 4.60 11.23 18.01
CA HIS A 86 4.73 10.68 19.35
C HIS A 86 5.14 9.20 19.29
N ILE A 87 5.93 8.75 20.26
CA ILE A 87 6.32 7.35 20.42
C ILE A 87 5.88 6.90 21.81
N GLU A 88 5.04 5.86 21.86
CA GLU A 88 4.59 5.21 23.09
C GLU A 88 5.48 3.99 23.38
N PRO A 89 6.42 4.06 24.35
CA PRO A 89 7.39 3.00 24.59
C PRO A 89 6.75 1.72 25.14
N MET A 90 5.68 1.84 25.92
CA MET A 90 5.04 0.69 26.58
C MET A 90 4.37 -0.25 25.57
N THR A 91 3.74 0.31 24.54
CA THR A 91 3.06 -0.46 23.48
C THR A 91 3.90 -0.58 22.22
N LYS A 92 5.10 0.01 22.19
CA LYS A 92 5.97 0.13 21.01
C LYS A 92 5.21 0.65 19.79
N THR A 93 4.38 1.67 20.01
CA THR A 93 3.52 2.25 18.97
C THR A 93 4.02 3.64 18.62
N ILE A 94 4.09 3.91 17.32
CA ILE A 94 4.57 5.17 16.75
C ILE A 94 3.35 5.85 16.14
N TYR A 95 3.08 7.07 16.58
CA TYR A 95 2.05 7.95 16.04
C TYR A 95 2.74 8.96 15.12
N CYS A 96 2.24 9.08 13.90
CA CYS A 96 2.85 9.91 12.87
C CYS A 96 1.80 10.47 11.91
N THR A 97 2.19 11.42 11.09
CA THR A 97 1.44 11.82 9.89
C THR A 97 2.11 11.26 8.66
N ASP A 98 1.33 10.91 7.64
CA ASP A 98 1.85 10.65 6.30
C ASP A 98 2.22 11.95 5.57
N ALA A 99 2.74 11.84 4.34
CA ALA A 99 3.05 12.96 3.46
C ALA A 99 1.83 13.87 3.12
N PHE A 100 0.61 13.41 3.36
CA PHE A 100 -0.62 14.18 3.18
C PHE A 100 -1.12 14.82 4.48
N GLY A 101 -0.39 14.67 5.59
CA GLY A 101 -0.77 15.18 6.91
C GLY A 101 -1.85 14.35 7.60
N LEU A 102 -2.14 13.13 7.13
CA LEU A 102 -3.13 12.24 7.73
C LEU A 102 -2.50 11.45 8.87
N ASN A 103 -3.20 11.42 10.00
CA ASN A 103 -2.76 10.66 11.17
C ASN A 103 -2.74 9.16 10.89
N THR A 104 -1.62 8.53 11.16
CA THR A 104 -1.40 7.10 11.03
C THR A 104 -0.56 6.58 12.20
N LYS A 105 -0.54 5.25 12.35
CA LYS A 105 0.20 4.60 13.42
C LYS A 105 0.79 3.27 12.97
N PHE A 106 1.95 2.97 13.54
CA PHE A 106 2.69 1.73 13.31
C PHE A 106 3.09 1.10 14.62
N LYS A 107 3.11 -0.23 14.67
CA LYS A 107 3.89 -0.94 15.68
C LYS A 107 5.34 -0.95 15.23
N PHE A 108 6.27 -0.87 16.17
CA PHE A 108 7.70 -0.97 15.88
C PHE A 108 8.06 -2.25 15.10
N ASP A 109 7.40 -3.36 15.43
CA ASP A 109 7.56 -4.66 14.78
C ASP A 109 7.06 -4.71 13.30
N GLU A 110 6.27 -3.72 12.88
CA GLU A 110 5.87 -3.57 11.47
C GLU A 110 6.94 -2.84 10.66
N LEU A 111 7.81 -2.03 11.27
CA LEU A 111 8.84 -1.30 10.53
C LEU A 111 9.94 -2.24 10.08
N VAL A 112 10.39 -2.07 8.84
CA VAL A 112 11.41 -2.89 8.18
C VAL A 112 12.71 -2.11 8.00
N ASN A 113 12.63 -0.84 7.59
CA ASN A 113 13.79 0.00 7.37
C ASN A 113 13.43 1.49 7.44
N ILE A 114 14.45 2.33 7.59
CA ILE A 114 14.40 3.78 7.41
C ILE A 114 15.56 4.15 6.49
N ASN A 115 15.26 4.92 5.44
CA ASN A 115 16.20 5.36 4.40
C ASN A 115 16.55 6.84 4.56
#